data_AF-A0A6P2HV81-F1
#
_entry.id   AF-A0A6P2HV81-F1
#
_cell.length_a   1.000
_cell.length_b   1.000
_cell.length_c   1.000
_cell.angle_alpha   90.00
_cell.angle_beta   90.00
_cell.angle_gamma   90.00
#
_symmetry.space_group_name_H-M   'P 1'
#
loop_
_entity.id
_entity.type
_entity.pdbx_description
1 polymer ?
#
loop_
_entity_poly.entity_id
_entity_poly.type
_entity_poly.pdbx_seq_one_letter_code
_entity_poly.pdbx_strand_id
1 'polypeptide(L)'
;MLRPLIRLYLIVILCVAGSIAFIQFSFDRIFYDRVAQAQRDSLTTYAFVLNDYLERHPGAQRMLALRELAKHGNEGFGFMTMADARAQLSGTPLRDLDAGRIAISYDAKDYYMPLADGSVLHARPTEAADLDIKIYAYLLLALAALFAVVLWISYHWRDLRKLQAAAHAFGAGKLSTRVKLSGRSNIYELSQQFNDMAERIEASIKQQREMMHGISHELKTPLARLEFGLALLAESDESGRMRERRDELRRDVRELDGLVTELLTIGRLEQGASELAPMDVVVDALIDSVAGNVANDVADRGLTLGVSTSGAPASHVCDPKLVARALLNLIRNGARYASRTVLLSATHDASGALVLSVDDDGPGIPVAERARVFEPFQRLDSSRDRQTGGFGLGLAIVRRVALVHGGDVRLEDSPLGGARFVITLPPRALPDFLGDAPENTARGLAGRASSISLGQ
;
A
#
# COMPACT_ATOMS: atom_id res chain seq x y z
N MET A 1 9.26 -1.81 -8.51
CA MET A 1 10.18 -2.94 -8.21
C MET A 1 11.45 -3.01 -9.06
N LEU A 2 11.55 -2.37 -10.24
CA LEU A 2 12.77 -2.42 -11.07
C LEU A 2 13.99 -1.68 -10.47
N ARG A 3 13.80 -0.51 -9.87
CA ARG A 3 14.89 0.33 -9.33
C ARG A 3 15.88 -0.40 -8.40
N PRO A 4 15.43 -1.18 -7.40
CA PRO A 4 16.36 -1.90 -6.53
C PRO A 4 17.05 -3.08 -7.22
N LEU A 5 16.37 -3.74 -8.15
CA LEU A 5 16.93 -4.84 -8.94
C LEU A 5 18.03 -4.32 -9.89
N ILE A 6 17.79 -3.17 -10.53
CA ILE A 6 18.79 -2.45 -11.34
C ILE A 6 19.99 -2.03 -10.48
N ARG A 7 19.77 -1.50 -9.27
CA ARG A 7 20.87 -1.12 -8.36
C ARG A 7 21.73 -2.32 -7.96
N LEU A 8 21.11 -3.45 -7.64
CA LEU A 8 21.86 -4.69 -7.37
C LEU A 8 22.68 -5.10 -8.59
N TYR A 9 22.04 -5.14 -9.76
CA TYR A 9 22.69 -5.59 -10.99
C TYR A 9 23.89 -4.70 -11.34
N LEU A 10 23.75 -3.38 -11.21
CA LEU A 10 24.85 -2.43 -11.41
C LEU A 10 25.98 -2.61 -10.39
N ILE A 11 25.66 -2.82 -9.11
CA ILE A 11 26.69 -3.05 -8.08
C ILE A 11 27.45 -4.35 -8.36
N VAL A 12 26.74 -5.43 -8.69
CA VAL A 12 27.36 -6.72 -9.01
C VAL A 12 28.23 -6.59 -10.25
N ILE A 13 27.72 -5.99 -11.32
CA ILE A 13 28.50 -5.76 -12.55
C ILE A 13 29.74 -4.92 -12.26
N LEU A 14 29.62 -3.83 -11.50
CA LEU A 14 30.72 -2.93 -11.23
C LEU A 14 31.79 -3.58 -10.33
N CYS A 15 31.37 -4.37 -9.33
CA CYS A 15 32.29 -5.15 -8.50
C CYS A 15 33.01 -6.23 -9.31
N VAL A 16 32.30 -6.95 -10.17
CA VAL A 16 32.89 -7.97 -11.05
C VAL A 16 33.86 -7.34 -12.03
N ALA A 17 33.45 -6.28 -12.74
CA ALA A 17 34.29 -5.58 -13.71
C ALA A 17 35.53 -4.95 -13.05
N GLY A 18 35.36 -4.30 -11.89
CA GLY A 18 36.47 -3.72 -11.14
C GLY A 18 37.48 -4.77 -10.67
N SER A 19 37.00 -5.95 -10.31
CA SER A 19 37.89 -7.05 -9.89
C SER A 19 38.58 -7.73 -11.07
N ILE A 20 37.91 -7.87 -12.22
CA ILE A 20 38.56 -8.31 -13.46
C ILE A 20 39.69 -7.35 -13.83
N ALA A 21 39.44 -6.04 -13.77
CA ALA A 21 40.46 -5.02 -14.02
C ALA A 21 41.61 -5.11 -12.99
N PHE A 22 41.29 -5.32 -11.71
CA PHE A 22 42.30 -5.50 -10.66
C PHE A 22 43.21 -6.71 -10.94
N ILE A 23 42.62 -7.86 -11.29
CA ILE A 23 43.37 -9.06 -11.68
C ILE A 23 44.26 -8.77 -12.89
N GLN A 24 43.75 -8.08 -13.90
CA GLN A 24 44.49 -7.81 -15.14
C GLN A 24 45.65 -6.82 -14.97
N PHE A 25 45.55 -5.83 -14.07
CA PHE A 25 46.55 -4.75 -13.95
C PHE A 25 47.46 -4.84 -12.73
N SER A 26 47.00 -5.43 -11.62
CA SER A 26 47.70 -5.37 -10.33
C SER A 26 48.29 -6.71 -9.89
N PHE A 27 47.70 -7.83 -10.34
CA PHE A 27 48.09 -9.16 -9.88
C PHE A 27 49.56 -9.48 -10.21
N ASP A 28 49.97 -9.29 -11.46
CA ASP A 28 51.32 -9.59 -11.95
C ASP A 28 52.40 -8.77 -11.22
N ARG A 29 52.06 -7.55 -10.77
CA ARG A 29 52.98 -6.70 -9.99
C ARG A 29 53.09 -7.12 -8.53
N ILE A 30 51.96 -7.48 -7.90
CA ILE A 30 51.93 -7.85 -6.48
C ILE A 30 52.61 -9.20 -6.24
N PHE A 31 52.42 -10.15 -7.15
CA PHE A 31 52.96 -11.51 -7.02
C PHE A 31 54.27 -11.73 -7.78
N TYR A 32 54.86 -10.66 -8.33
CA TYR A 32 56.11 -10.71 -9.12
C TYR A 32 57.21 -11.50 -8.42
N ASP A 33 57.53 -11.16 -7.17
CA ASP A 33 58.66 -11.78 -6.46
C ASP A 33 58.50 -13.30 -6.32
N ARG A 34 57.28 -13.76 -6.05
CA ARG A 34 56.99 -15.19 -5.87
C ARG A 34 57.07 -15.95 -7.19
N VAL A 35 56.51 -15.39 -8.26
CA VAL A 35 56.53 -15.99 -9.61
C VAL A 35 57.95 -16.00 -10.16
N ALA A 36 58.65 -14.86 -10.06
CA ALA A 36 60.02 -14.72 -10.53
C ALA A 36 60.98 -15.63 -9.77
N GLN A 37 60.79 -15.84 -8.46
CA GLN A 37 61.60 -16.78 -7.70
C GLN A 37 61.37 -18.24 -8.14
N ALA A 38 60.12 -18.67 -8.28
CA ALA A 38 59.80 -20.03 -8.73
C ALA A 38 60.37 -20.33 -10.14
N GLN A 39 60.28 -19.36 -11.06
CA GLN A 39 60.86 -19.50 -12.40
C GLN A 39 62.40 -19.48 -12.38
N ARG A 40 63.03 -18.61 -11.58
CA ARG A 40 64.49 -18.61 -11.41
C ARG A 40 65.00 -19.95 -10.92
N ASP A 41 64.35 -20.55 -9.92
CA ASP A 41 64.76 -21.84 -9.38
C ASP A 41 64.71 -22.95 -10.44
N SER A 42 63.70 -22.91 -11.32
CA SER A 42 63.58 -23.84 -12.47
C SER A 42 64.64 -23.57 -13.55
N LEU A 43 64.92 -22.29 -13.85
CA LEU A 43 65.84 -21.88 -14.90
C LEU A 43 67.31 -21.92 -14.47
N THR A 44 67.65 -21.97 -13.18
CA THR A 44 69.04 -21.85 -12.69
C THR A 44 69.95 -22.91 -13.29
N THR A 45 69.52 -24.17 -13.31
CA THR A 45 70.30 -25.28 -13.90
C THR A 45 70.44 -25.13 -15.42
N TYR A 46 69.36 -24.72 -16.09
CA TYR A 46 69.36 -24.49 -17.53
C TYR A 46 70.27 -23.33 -17.92
N ALA A 47 70.17 -22.21 -17.21
CA ALA A 47 71.00 -21.01 -17.36
C ALA A 47 72.48 -21.31 -17.16
N PHE A 48 72.83 -22.15 -16.17
CA PHE A 48 74.21 -22.57 -15.94
C PHE A 48 74.78 -23.34 -17.14
N VAL A 49 74.06 -24.36 -17.63
CA VAL A 49 74.49 -25.17 -18.78
C VAL A 49 74.55 -24.31 -20.06
N LEU A 50 73.57 -23.42 -20.23
CA LEU A 50 73.52 -22.52 -21.37
C LEU A 50 74.68 -21.53 -21.36
N ASN A 51 75.01 -20.95 -20.20
CA ASN A 51 76.16 -20.05 -20.07
C ASN A 51 77.49 -20.78 -20.35
N ASP A 52 77.71 -21.97 -19.77
CA ASP A 52 78.90 -22.80 -20.04
C ASP A 52 79.02 -23.17 -21.53
N TYR A 53 77.90 -23.50 -22.18
CA TYR A 53 77.89 -23.79 -23.62
C TYR A 53 78.23 -22.56 -24.48
N LEU A 54 77.70 -21.38 -24.12
CA LEU A 54 77.95 -20.13 -24.85
C LEU A 54 79.36 -19.56 -24.62
N GLU A 55 79.98 -19.84 -23.47
CA GLU A 55 81.39 -19.49 -23.20
C GLU A 55 82.35 -20.31 -24.08
N ARG A 56 82.04 -21.58 -24.35
CA ARG A 56 82.84 -22.44 -25.24
C ARG A 56 82.77 -22.03 -26.71
N HIS A 57 81.83 -21.17 -27.09
CA HIS A 57 81.66 -20.65 -28.46
C HIS A 57 81.71 -19.11 -28.50
N PRO A 58 82.89 -18.46 -28.38
CA PRO A 58 83.00 -17.01 -28.40
C PRO A 58 82.83 -16.40 -29.81
N GLY A 59 82.40 -15.14 -29.87
CA GLY A 59 82.35 -14.34 -31.10
C GLY A 59 81.23 -14.78 -32.08
N ALA A 60 81.51 -14.76 -33.38
CA ALA A 60 80.52 -15.02 -34.44
C ALA A 60 79.88 -16.43 -34.38
N GLN A 61 80.53 -17.38 -33.73
CA GLN A 61 80.02 -18.75 -33.54
C GLN A 61 78.90 -18.83 -32.50
N ARG A 62 78.80 -17.86 -31.58
CA ARG A 62 77.81 -17.87 -30.51
C ARG A 62 76.38 -17.75 -31.03
N MET A 63 76.17 -16.91 -32.04
CA MET A 63 74.86 -16.72 -32.67
C MET A 63 74.43 -17.97 -33.46
N LEU A 64 75.38 -18.71 -34.03
CA LEU A 64 75.10 -20.00 -34.68
C LEU A 64 74.74 -21.08 -33.66
N ALA A 65 75.47 -21.14 -32.54
CA ALA A 65 75.20 -22.06 -31.44
C ALA A 65 73.81 -21.83 -30.81
N LEU A 66 73.40 -20.57 -30.60
CA LEU A 66 72.04 -20.24 -30.16
C LEU A 66 70.98 -20.61 -31.19
N ARG A 67 71.22 -20.37 -32.48
CA ARG A 67 70.27 -20.77 -33.53
C ARG A 67 70.08 -22.28 -33.60
N GLU A 68 71.14 -23.04 -33.32
CA GLU A 68 71.06 -24.51 -33.24
C GLU A 68 70.28 -24.96 -32.00
N LEU A 69 70.51 -24.33 -30.84
CA LEU A 69 69.70 -24.55 -29.63
C LEU A 69 68.23 -24.18 -29.84
N ALA A 70 67.95 -23.09 -30.53
CA ALA A 70 66.60 -22.64 -30.86
C ALA A 70 65.84 -23.62 -31.77
N LYS A 71 66.53 -24.50 -32.52
CA LYS A 71 65.86 -25.58 -33.29
C LYS A 71 65.37 -26.73 -32.42
N HIS A 72 65.99 -26.92 -31.25
CA HIS A 72 65.71 -28.01 -30.33
C HIS A 72 64.94 -27.57 -29.08
N GLY A 73 64.95 -26.27 -28.76
CA GLY A 73 64.17 -25.67 -27.68
C GLY A 73 62.87 -25.03 -28.16
N ASN A 74 61.90 -24.87 -27.25
CA ASN A 74 60.63 -24.17 -27.51
C ASN A 74 60.72 -22.67 -27.17
N GLU A 75 61.92 -22.08 -27.29
CA GLU A 75 62.24 -20.73 -26.86
C GLU A 75 62.95 -19.95 -27.96
N GLY A 76 62.55 -18.70 -28.17
CA GLY A 76 63.26 -17.79 -29.06
C GLY A 76 64.39 -17.09 -28.32
N PHE A 77 65.62 -17.23 -28.81
CA PHE A 77 66.80 -16.58 -28.22
C PHE A 77 67.29 -15.39 -29.04
N GLY A 78 67.66 -14.31 -28.36
CA GLY A 78 68.29 -13.13 -28.93
C GLY A 78 69.36 -12.57 -28.00
N PHE A 79 70.35 -11.88 -28.57
CA PHE A 79 71.32 -11.10 -27.79
C PHE A 79 70.97 -9.63 -27.85
N MET A 80 71.13 -8.96 -26.73
CA MET A 80 71.03 -7.50 -26.64
C MET A 80 72.11 -6.94 -25.73
N THR A 81 72.37 -5.64 -25.85
CA THR A 81 73.31 -4.98 -24.95
C THR A 81 72.68 -4.77 -23.57
N MET A 82 73.50 -4.67 -22.52
CA MET A 82 73.00 -4.27 -21.19
C MET A 82 72.24 -2.94 -21.24
N ALA A 83 72.60 -2.01 -22.14
CA ALA A 83 71.89 -0.75 -22.30
C ALA A 83 70.47 -0.95 -22.88
N ASP A 84 70.34 -1.81 -23.88
CA ASP A 84 69.04 -2.12 -24.50
C ASP A 84 68.13 -2.91 -23.53
N ALA A 85 68.71 -3.85 -22.76
CA ALA A 85 67.97 -4.58 -21.73
C ALA A 85 67.46 -3.65 -20.62
N ARG A 86 68.28 -2.69 -20.18
CA ARG A 86 67.89 -1.66 -19.21
C ARG A 86 66.78 -0.74 -19.71
N ALA A 87 66.70 -0.51 -21.03
CA ALA A 87 65.64 0.28 -21.63
C ALA A 87 64.30 -0.46 -21.69
N GLN A 88 64.31 -1.80 -21.70
CA GLN A 88 63.10 -2.64 -21.78
C GLN A 88 62.55 -3.04 -20.40
N LEU A 89 63.37 -3.00 -19.35
CA LEU A 89 62.98 -3.36 -18.00
C LEU A 89 62.73 -2.13 -17.12
N SER A 90 61.80 -2.25 -16.17
CA SER A 90 61.53 -1.23 -15.17
C SER A 90 61.27 -1.86 -13.81
N GLY A 91 61.50 -1.11 -12.72
CA GLY A 91 61.18 -1.56 -11.35
C GLY A 91 62.06 -2.71 -10.85
N THR A 92 61.43 -3.73 -10.26
CA THR A 92 62.11 -4.90 -9.66
C THR A 92 62.89 -5.74 -10.68
N PRO A 93 62.37 -6.06 -11.88
CA PRO A 93 63.14 -6.74 -12.93
C PRO A 93 64.48 -6.07 -13.28
N LEU A 94 64.49 -4.73 -13.36
CA LEU A 94 65.71 -3.97 -13.67
C LEU A 94 66.76 -4.12 -12.55
N ARG A 95 66.31 -4.08 -11.29
CA ARG A 95 67.18 -4.30 -10.13
C ARG A 95 67.75 -5.70 -10.09
N ASP A 96 66.96 -6.70 -10.51
CA ASP A 96 67.43 -8.08 -10.60
C ASP A 96 68.51 -8.25 -11.66
N LEU A 97 68.34 -7.60 -12.81
CA LEU A 97 69.33 -7.60 -13.90
C LEU A 97 70.64 -6.92 -13.46
N ASP A 98 70.53 -5.74 -12.83
CA ASP A 98 71.69 -4.99 -12.33
C ASP A 98 72.43 -5.73 -11.20
N ALA A 99 71.73 -6.60 -10.45
CA ALA A 99 72.32 -7.47 -9.44
C ALA A 99 72.98 -8.73 -10.02
N GLY A 100 73.02 -8.88 -11.35
CA GLY A 100 73.59 -10.05 -12.02
C GLY A 100 72.71 -11.30 -11.93
N ARG A 101 71.43 -11.17 -11.55
CA ARG A 101 70.46 -12.26 -11.50
C ARG A 101 69.70 -12.37 -12.82
N ILE A 102 69.10 -13.53 -13.08
CA ILE A 102 68.15 -13.69 -14.17
C ILE A 102 66.94 -12.79 -13.86
N ALA A 103 66.74 -11.78 -14.70
CA ALA A 103 65.61 -10.86 -14.60
C ALA A 103 64.45 -11.37 -15.45
N ILE A 104 63.26 -11.41 -14.87
CA ILE A 104 62.04 -11.85 -15.56
C ILE A 104 61.14 -10.63 -15.73
N SER A 105 60.55 -10.42 -16.89
CA SER A 105 59.61 -9.33 -17.14
C SER A 105 58.36 -9.44 -16.26
N TYR A 106 57.64 -8.33 -16.03
CA TYR A 106 56.41 -8.35 -15.23
C TYR A 106 55.30 -9.23 -15.82
N ASP A 107 55.28 -9.41 -17.15
CA ASP A 107 54.31 -10.30 -17.80
C ASP A 107 54.76 -11.78 -17.80
N ALA A 108 55.92 -12.08 -17.19
CA ALA A 108 56.54 -13.40 -17.08
C ALA A 108 56.77 -14.10 -18.43
N LYS A 109 56.85 -13.34 -19.53
CA LYS A 109 57.04 -13.85 -20.90
C LYS A 109 58.45 -13.69 -21.43
N ASP A 110 59.22 -12.76 -20.89
CA ASP A 110 60.58 -12.46 -21.35
C ASP A 110 61.52 -12.60 -20.15
N TYR A 111 62.61 -13.35 -20.31
CA TYR A 111 63.66 -13.40 -19.30
C TYR A 111 65.01 -12.96 -19.89
N TYR A 112 65.78 -12.30 -19.05
CA TYR A 112 67.01 -11.59 -19.38
C TYR A 112 68.12 -12.13 -18.48
N MET A 113 69.13 -12.74 -19.10
CA MET A 113 70.24 -13.35 -18.39
C MET A 113 71.54 -12.61 -18.72
N PRO A 114 72.22 -12.00 -17.72
CA PRO A 114 73.52 -11.38 -17.95
C PRO A 114 74.58 -12.47 -18.17
N LEU A 115 75.42 -12.30 -19.20
CA LEU A 115 76.55 -13.17 -19.47
C LEU A 115 77.86 -12.55 -18.97
N ALA A 116 78.89 -13.39 -18.80
CA ALA A 116 80.21 -13.00 -18.31
C ALA A 116 80.92 -11.93 -19.17
N ASP A 117 80.53 -11.78 -20.44
CA ASP A 117 81.10 -10.82 -21.38
C ASP A 117 80.39 -9.46 -21.41
N GLY A 118 79.38 -9.26 -20.54
CA GLY A 118 78.60 -8.04 -20.45
C GLY A 118 77.47 -7.92 -21.48
N SER A 119 77.21 -8.96 -22.28
CA SER A 119 75.99 -9.06 -23.09
C SER A 119 74.82 -9.67 -22.30
N VAL A 120 73.60 -9.48 -22.78
CA VAL A 120 72.39 -10.05 -22.17
C VAL A 120 71.73 -10.99 -23.16
N LEU A 121 71.48 -12.23 -22.72
CA LEU A 121 70.60 -13.15 -23.43
C LEU A 121 69.16 -12.78 -23.11
N HIS A 122 68.39 -12.49 -24.14
CA HIS A 122 66.95 -12.37 -24.08
C HIS A 122 66.33 -13.65 -24.63
N ALA A 123 65.46 -14.25 -23.82
CA ALA A 123 64.74 -15.45 -24.19
C ALA A 123 63.24 -15.26 -23.95
N ARG A 124 62.45 -15.72 -24.93
CA ARG A 124 60.99 -15.70 -24.90
C ARG A 124 60.46 -17.13 -25.07
N PRO A 125 59.89 -17.76 -24.03
CA PRO A 125 59.22 -19.04 -24.14
C PRO A 125 57.98 -18.93 -25.03
N THR A 126 57.73 -19.95 -25.85
CA THR A 126 56.59 -19.95 -26.80
C THR A 126 55.27 -20.34 -26.12
N GLU A 127 55.31 -21.03 -24.97
CA GLU A 127 54.13 -21.39 -24.18
C GLU A 127 54.21 -20.79 -22.77
N ALA A 128 53.35 -19.81 -22.50
CA ALA A 128 53.11 -19.30 -21.16
C ALA A 128 51.96 -20.10 -20.53
N ALA A 129 52.28 -21.18 -19.82
CA ALA A 129 51.31 -21.88 -18.99
C ALA A 129 51.43 -21.39 -17.54
N ASP A 130 50.60 -20.41 -17.17
CA ASP A 130 50.28 -20.16 -15.77
C ASP A 130 48.76 -19.94 -15.66
N LEU A 131 47.99 -20.97 -16.03
CA LEU A 131 46.54 -21.02 -15.83
C LEU A 131 46.19 -21.19 -14.34
N ASP A 132 47.06 -21.82 -13.54
CA ASP A 132 46.73 -22.30 -12.20
C ASP A 132 46.52 -21.15 -11.20
N ILE A 133 47.34 -20.10 -11.23
CA ILE A 133 47.22 -19.01 -10.27
C ILE A 133 46.04 -18.07 -10.58
N LYS A 134 45.68 -17.93 -11.87
CA LYS A 134 44.54 -17.13 -12.32
C LYS A 134 43.21 -17.76 -11.88
N ILE A 135 43.13 -19.08 -11.82
CA ILE A 135 41.93 -19.80 -11.33
C ILE A 135 41.62 -19.41 -9.88
N TYR A 136 42.62 -19.36 -8.99
CA TYR A 136 42.41 -18.93 -7.60
C TYR A 136 41.96 -17.47 -7.49
N ALA A 137 42.49 -16.59 -8.34
CA ALA A 137 42.07 -15.18 -8.38
C ALA A 137 40.61 -15.04 -8.83
N TYR A 138 40.18 -15.76 -9.87
CA TYR A 138 38.78 -15.78 -10.31
C TYR A 138 37.84 -16.42 -9.28
N LEU A 139 38.28 -17.46 -8.57
CA LEU A 139 37.51 -18.09 -7.49
C LEU A 139 37.26 -17.11 -6.33
N LEU A 140 38.30 -16.39 -5.89
CA LEU A 140 38.18 -15.40 -4.81
C LEU A 140 37.21 -14.27 -5.20
N LEU A 141 37.27 -13.82 -6.46
CA LEU A 141 36.32 -12.86 -6.99
C LEU A 141 34.87 -13.40 -6.97
N ALA A 142 34.66 -14.62 -7.45
CA ALA A 142 33.33 -15.23 -7.45
C ALA A 142 32.76 -15.34 -6.04
N LEU A 143 33.57 -15.69 -5.05
CA LEU A 143 33.18 -15.76 -3.63
C LEU A 143 32.84 -14.38 -3.06
N ALA A 144 33.63 -13.35 -3.36
CA ALA A 144 33.35 -11.99 -2.92
C ALA A 144 32.03 -11.44 -3.51
N ALA A 145 31.79 -11.70 -4.80
CA ALA A 145 30.55 -11.34 -5.47
C ALA A 145 29.34 -12.07 -4.86
N LEU A 146 29.47 -13.38 -4.61
CA LEU A 146 28.44 -14.18 -3.95
C LEU A 146 28.12 -13.65 -2.55
N PHE A 147 29.16 -13.32 -1.76
CA PHE A 147 28.98 -12.76 -0.42
C PHE A 147 28.23 -11.42 -0.44
N ALA A 148 28.58 -10.52 -1.37
CA ALA A 148 27.88 -9.25 -1.54
C ALA A 148 26.40 -9.44 -1.90
N VAL A 149 26.09 -10.39 -2.79
CA VAL A 149 24.71 -10.75 -3.15
C VAL A 149 23.96 -11.31 -1.94
N VAL A 150 24.55 -12.22 -1.17
CA VAL A 150 23.94 -12.80 0.03
C VAL A 150 23.66 -11.73 1.09
N LEU A 151 24.60 -10.81 1.34
CA LEU A 151 24.40 -9.69 2.26
C LEU A 151 23.24 -8.80 1.80
N TRP A 152 23.20 -8.44 0.52
CA TRP A 152 22.11 -7.64 -0.04
C TRP A 152 20.76 -8.33 0.09
N ILE A 153 20.68 -9.61 -0.28
CA ILE A 153 19.46 -10.44 -0.16
C ILE A 153 19.01 -10.50 1.30
N SER A 154 19.93 -10.78 2.24
CA SER A 154 19.61 -10.91 3.66
C SER A 154 19.05 -9.62 4.29
N TYR A 155 19.57 -8.46 3.87
CA TYR A 155 19.08 -7.15 4.31
C TYR A 155 17.62 -6.92 3.90
N HIS A 156 17.28 -7.24 2.65
CA HIS A 156 15.92 -7.04 2.13
C HIS A 156 14.92 -8.09 2.66
N TRP A 157 15.35 -9.34 2.82
CA TRP A 157 14.51 -10.39 3.45
C TRP A 157 14.15 -10.07 4.90
N ARG A 158 14.99 -9.32 5.63
CA ARG A 158 14.67 -8.90 7.00
C ARG A 158 13.47 -7.97 7.02
N ASP A 159 13.41 -7.00 6.11
CA ASP A 159 12.29 -6.04 6.06
C ASP A 159 11.00 -6.74 5.61
N LEU A 160 11.08 -7.67 4.66
CA LEU A 160 9.93 -8.46 4.23
C LEU A 160 9.40 -9.35 5.37
N ARG A 161 10.28 -9.97 6.16
CA ARG A 161 9.89 -10.75 7.35
C ARG A 161 9.17 -9.90 8.40
N LYS A 162 9.54 -8.62 8.57
CA LYS A 162 8.81 -7.71 9.47
C LYS A 162 7.39 -7.45 8.99
N LEU A 163 7.21 -7.19 7.69
CA LEU A 163 5.88 -7.00 7.09
C LEU A 163 5.03 -8.27 7.23
N GLN A 164 5.61 -9.45 6.94
CA GLN A 164 4.94 -10.74 7.11
C GLN A 164 4.53 -11.00 8.57
N ALA A 165 5.43 -10.76 9.53
CA ALA A 165 5.12 -10.92 10.95
C ALA A 165 4.01 -9.98 11.42
N ALA A 166 4.01 -8.74 10.93
CA ALA A 166 2.95 -7.79 11.23
C ALA A 166 1.60 -8.20 10.63
N ALA A 167 1.60 -8.67 9.37
CA ALA A 167 0.39 -9.17 8.72
C ALA A 167 -0.17 -10.41 9.45
N HIS A 168 0.69 -11.33 9.88
CA HIS A 168 0.26 -12.50 10.66
C HIS A 168 -0.27 -12.10 12.04
N ALA A 169 0.39 -11.17 12.74
CA ALA A 169 -0.08 -10.66 14.03
C ALA A 169 -1.44 -9.93 13.89
N PHE A 170 -1.60 -9.15 12.82
CA PHE A 170 -2.85 -8.47 12.49
C PHE A 170 -3.98 -9.49 12.22
N GLY A 171 -3.71 -10.51 11.39
CA GLY A 171 -4.64 -11.60 11.11
C GLY A 171 -4.99 -12.45 12.34
N ALA A 172 -4.09 -12.53 13.33
CA ALA A 172 -4.35 -13.17 14.62
C ALA A 172 -5.13 -12.28 15.61
N GLY A 173 -5.62 -11.11 15.19
CA GLY A 173 -6.48 -10.23 15.98
C GLY A 173 -5.76 -9.09 16.71
N LYS A 174 -4.44 -8.93 16.56
CA LYS A 174 -3.71 -7.77 17.10
C LYS A 174 -3.84 -6.57 16.14
N LEU A 175 -5.03 -5.98 16.10
CA LEU A 175 -5.40 -4.94 15.13
C LEU A 175 -4.57 -3.64 15.24
N SER A 176 -3.99 -3.37 16.39
CA SER A 176 -3.10 -2.23 16.63
C SER A 176 -1.67 -2.42 16.09
N THR A 177 -1.39 -3.56 15.45
CA THR A 177 -0.07 -3.83 14.87
C THR A 177 0.19 -2.92 13.68
N ARG A 178 1.36 -2.26 13.67
CA ARG A 178 1.83 -1.42 12.55
C ARG A 178 3.26 -1.77 12.18
N VAL A 179 3.56 -1.62 10.89
CA VAL A 179 4.89 -1.90 10.34
C VAL A 179 5.72 -0.62 10.37
N LYS A 180 6.89 -0.68 11.01
CA LYS A 180 7.88 0.40 11.01
C LYS A 180 9.10 -0.01 10.19
N LEU A 181 9.19 0.50 8.97
CA LEU A 181 10.35 0.36 8.09
C LEU A 181 11.05 1.71 7.89
N SER A 182 12.34 1.66 7.57
CA SER A 182 13.09 2.86 7.18
C SER A 182 12.55 3.40 5.85
N GLY A 183 12.52 4.72 5.67
CA GLY A 183 12.13 5.36 4.40
C GLY A 183 13.05 5.01 3.21
N ARG A 184 14.22 4.41 3.47
CA ARG A 184 15.12 3.87 2.45
C ARG A 184 14.79 2.42 2.04
N SER A 185 13.79 1.81 2.67
CA SER A 185 13.38 0.43 2.36
C SER A 185 12.62 0.40 1.03
N ASN A 186 12.93 -0.59 0.20
CA ASN A 186 12.28 -0.74 -1.11
C ASN A 186 10.79 -1.11 -1.03
N ILE A 187 10.33 -1.55 0.15
CA ILE A 187 8.93 -1.91 0.43
C ILE A 187 8.28 -0.90 1.39
N TYR A 188 8.85 0.28 1.55
CA TYR A 188 8.30 1.32 2.43
C TYR A 188 6.88 1.72 2.03
N GLU A 189 6.64 1.98 0.74
CA GLU A 189 5.30 2.30 0.22
C GLU A 189 4.27 1.19 0.52
N LEU A 190 4.67 -0.07 0.35
CA LEU A 190 3.81 -1.21 0.66
C LEU A 190 3.51 -1.30 2.16
N SER A 191 4.48 -0.97 3.02
CA SER A 191 4.24 -0.91 4.47
C SER A 191 3.28 0.21 4.87
N GLN A 192 3.30 1.35 4.17
CA GLN A 192 2.34 2.44 4.38
C GLN A 192 0.94 2.00 3.96
N GLN A 193 0.79 1.42 2.78
CA GLN A 193 -0.50 0.87 2.32
C GLN A 193 -1.06 -0.18 3.29
N PHE A 194 -0.21 -1.05 3.84
CA PHE A 194 -0.61 -1.99 4.88
C PHE A 194 -1.08 -1.28 6.16
N ASN A 195 -0.36 -0.26 6.62
CA ASN A 195 -0.72 0.50 7.81
C ASN A 195 -2.06 1.25 7.64
N ASP A 196 -2.28 1.87 6.48
CA ASP A 196 -3.54 2.57 6.14
C ASP A 196 -4.72 1.60 6.13
N MET A 197 -4.53 0.42 5.51
CA MET A 197 -5.52 -0.65 5.52
C MET A 197 -5.80 -1.14 6.95
N ALA A 198 -4.76 -1.37 7.74
CA ALA A 198 -4.87 -1.81 9.13
C ALA A 198 -5.65 -0.81 9.99
N GLU A 199 -5.42 0.49 9.80
CA GLU A 199 -6.14 1.56 10.51
C GLU A 199 -7.62 1.61 10.13
N ARG A 200 -7.94 1.52 8.84
CA ARG A 200 -9.34 1.47 8.38
C ARG A 200 -10.09 0.27 8.94
N ILE A 201 -9.46 -0.90 8.94
CA ILE A 201 -10.06 -2.13 9.47
C ILE A 201 -10.22 -2.04 11.00
N GLU A 202 -9.21 -1.56 11.72
CA GLU A 202 -9.28 -1.40 13.17
C GLU A 202 -10.41 -0.43 13.58
N ALA A 203 -10.51 0.71 12.90
CA ALA A 203 -11.59 1.67 13.13
C ALA A 203 -12.98 1.06 12.85
N SER A 204 -13.13 0.33 11.75
CA SER A 204 -14.38 -0.34 11.39
C SER A 204 -14.81 -1.38 12.43
N ILE A 205 -13.87 -2.24 12.87
CA ILE A 205 -14.16 -3.24 13.91
C ILE A 205 -14.50 -2.57 15.24
N LYS A 206 -13.83 -1.47 15.60
CA LYS A 206 -14.14 -0.71 16.81
C LYS A 206 -15.56 -0.15 16.75
N GLN A 207 -15.94 0.50 15.64
CA GLN A 207 -17.29 1.03 15.44
C GLN A 207 -18.36 -0.06 15.52
N GLN A 208 -18.13 -1.22 14.88
CA GLN A 208 -19.05 -2.36 14.93
C GLN A 208 -19.23 -2.88 16.37
N ARG A 209 -18.14 -2.94 17.16
CA ARG A 209 -18.21 -3.37 18.57
C ARG A 209 -18.99 -2.38 19.44
N GLU A 210 -18.73 -1.09 19.27
CA GLU A 210 -19.45 -0.03 19.99
C GLU A 210 -20.95 -0.08 19.67
N MET A 211 -21.30 -0.28 18.39
CA MET A 211 -22.68 -0.46 17.95
C MET A 211 -23.32 -1.70 18.61
N MET A 212 -22.68 -2.88 18.54
CA MET A 212 -23.21 -4.10 19.16
C MET A 212 -23.41 -3.95 20.68
N HIS A 213 -22.50 -3.25 21.35
CA HIS A 213 -22.61 -2.97 22.78
C HIS A 213 -23.83 -2.09 23.08
N GLY A 214 -24.01 -1.00 22.33
CA GLY A 214 -25.17 -0.12 22.45
C GLY A 214 -26.49 -0.84 22.19
N ILE A 215 -26.56 -1.67 21.14
CA ILE A 215 -27.72 -2.51 20.82
C ILE A 215 -28.10 -3.39 22.02
N SER A 216 -27.10 -4.10 22.57
CA SER A 216 -27.34 -5.01 23.69
C SER A 216 -27.88 -4.27 24.91
N HIS A 217 -27.38 -3.06 25.16
CA HIS A 217 -27.77 -2.24 26.29
C HIS A 217 -29.19 -1.68 26.14
N GLU A 218 -29.53 -1.19 24.95
CA GLU A 218 -30.85 -0.64 24.64
C GLU A 218 -31.93 -1.72 24.49
N LEU A 219 -31.60 -2.95 24.07
CA LEU A 219 -32.57 -4.06 24.04
C LEU A 219 -32.86 -4.63 25.42
N LYS A 220 -31.85 -4.70 26.30
CA LYS A 220 -32.00 -5.31 27.64
C LYS A 220 -32.99 -4.58 28.52
N THR A 221 -33.06 -3.24 28.40
CA THR A 221 -33.93 -2.39 29.22
C THR A 221 -35.43 -2.65 28.98
N PRO A 222 -35.97 -2.55 27.75
CA PRO A 222 -37.36 -2.86 27.47
C PRO A 222 -37.66 -4.35 27.64
N LEU A 223 -36.72 -5.26 27.35
CA LEU A 223 -36.92 -6.70 27.59
C LEU A 223 -37.16 -6.99 29.09
N ALA A 224 -36.36 -6.41 29.98
CA ALA A 224 -36.56 -6.55 31.42
C ALA A 224 -37.89 -5.96 31.90
N ARG A 225 -38.36 -4.86 31.27
CA ARG A 225 -39.68 -4.27 31.57
C ARG A 225 -40.82 -5.17 31.10
N LEU A 226 -40.69 -5.79 29.94
CA LEU A 226 -41.66 -6.78 29.46
C LEU A 226 -41.71 -8.00 30.37
N GLU A 227 -40.56 -8.54 30.79
CA GLU A 227 -40.51 -9.67 31.74
C GLU A 227 -41.17 -9.31 33.07
N PHE A 228 -40.88 -8.12 33.62
CA PHE A 228 -41.50 -7.64 34.86
C PHE A 228 -43.01 -7.41 34.69
N GLY A 229 -43.42 -6.80 33.58
CA GLY A 229 -44.83 -6.59 33.25
C GLY A 229 -45.61 -7.91 33.09
N LEU A 230 -45.01 -8.92 32.44
CA LEU A 230 -45.59 -10.27 32.34
C LEU A 230 -45.68 -10.95 33.71
N ALA A 231 -44.66 -10.85 34.56
CA ALA A 231 -44.69 -11.39 35.93
C ALA A 231 -45.81 -10.73 36.76
N LEU A 232 -45.97 -9.42 36.66
CA LEU A 232 -47.04 -8.68 37.31
C LEU A 232 -48.44 -9.02 36.79
N LEU A 233 -48.59 -9.36 35.50
CA LEU A 233 -49.86 -9.81 34.93
C LEU A 233 -50.22 -11.23 35.42
N ALA A 234 -49.24 -12.06 35.77
CA ALA A 234 -49.47 -13.40 36.30
C ALA A 234 -49.97 -13.40 37.76
N GLU A 235 -49.84 -12.28 38.49
CA GLU A 235 -50.10 -12.19 39.94
C GLU A 235 -51.46 -11.54 40.33
N SER A 236 -52.31 -11.05 39.40
CA SER A 236 -53.48 -10.24 39.79
C SER A 236 -54.80 -10.51 39.04
N ASP A 237 -55.89 -10.59 39.81
CA ASP A 237 -57.27 -10.97 39.40
C ASP A 237 -58.25 -9.77 39.29
N GLU A 238 -57.76 -8.52 39.18
CA GLU A 238 -58.61 -7.32 39.04
C GLU A 238 -58.53 -6.69 37.63
N SER A 239 -59.68 -6.68 36.96
CA SER A 239 -59.88 -6.42 35.53
C SER A 239 -59.60 -4.98 35.05
N GLY A 240 -59.36 -4.02 35.96
CA GLY A 240 -58.97 -2.65 35.64
C GLY A 240 -57.46 -2.45 35.45
N ARG A 241 -56.64 -2.88 36.42
CA ARG A 241 -55.17 -2.72 36.41
C ARG A 241 -54.49 -3.59 35.34
N MET A 242 -55.15 -4.68 34.95
CA MET A 242 -54.72 -5.57 33.86
C MET A 242 -54.69 -4.87 32.49
N ARG A 243 -55.65 -3.95 32.22
CA ARG A 243 -55.71 -3.23 30.95
C ARG A 243 -54.57 -2.21 30.82
N GLU A 244 -54.34 -1.42 31.87
CA GLU A 244 -53.24 -0.45 31.91
C GLU A 244 -51.88 -1.14 31.73
N ARG A 245 -51.62 -2.23 32.47
CA ARG A 245 -50.39 -3.03 32.33
C ARG A 245 -50.23 -3.62 30.94
N ARG A 246 -51.29 -4.17 30.34
CA ARG A 246 -51.26 -4.69 28.97
C ARG A 246 -50.93 -3.58 27.96
N ASP A 247 -51.46 -2.38 28.17
CA ASP A 247 -51.20 -1.24 27.29
C ASP A 247 -49.77 -0.69 27.48
N GLU A 248 -49.19 -0.78 28.69
CA GLU A 248 -47.76 -0.56 28.93
C GLU A 248 -46.88 -1.58 28.20
N LEU A 249 -47.14 -2.89 28.33
CA LEU A 249 -46.39 -3.90 27.55
C LEU A 249 -46.51 -3.67 26.04
N ARG A 250 -47.69 -3.28 25.54
CA ARG A 250 -47.87 -2.95 24.12
C ARG A 250 -47.10 -1.71 23.67
N ARG A 251 -46.81 -0.78 24.59
CA ARG A 251 -45.92 0.35 24.29
C ARG A 251 -44.47 -0.13 24.25
N ASP A 252 -44.03 -0.91 25.23
CA ASP A 252 -42.67 -1.47 25.28
C ASP A 252 -42.35 -2.35 24.05
N VAL A 253 -43.31 -3.18 23.58
CA VAL A 253 -43.16 -3.96 22.32
C VAL A 253 -43.02 -3.06 21.09
N ARG A 254 -43.81 -1.97 21.01
CA ARG A 254 -43.71 -1.01 19.91
C ARG A 254 -42.39 -0.23 19.95
N GLU A 255 -41.87 0.05 21.14
CA GLU A 255 -40.54 0.64 21.33
C GLU A 255 -39.46 -0.29 20.78
N LEU A 256 -39.50 -1.58 21.14
CA LEU A 256 -38.58 -2.60 20.64
C LEU A 256 -38.62 -2.76 19.13
N ASP A 257 -39.81 -2.77 18.53
CA ASP A 257 -39.98 -2.84 17.07
C ASP A 257 -39.36 -1.62 16.37
N GLY A 258 -39.54 -0.43 16.95
CA GLY A 258 -38.89 0.79 16.52
C GLY A 258 -37.36 0.70 16.55
N LEU A 259 -36.80 0.24 17.68
CA LEU A 259 -35.35 0.04 17.84
C LEU A 259 -34.81 -0.95 16.80
N VAL A 260 -35.44 -2.11 16.64
CA VAL A 260 -35.02 -3.13 15.67
C VAL A 260 -35.06 -2.55 14.24
N THR A 261 -36.09 -1.79 13.91
CA THR A 261 -36.22 -1.12 12.61
C THR A 261 -35.11 -0.09 12.38
N GLU A 262 -34.73 0.69 13.39
CA GLU A 262 -33.60 1.62 13.32
C GLU A 262 -32.28 0.90 13.13
N LEU A 263 -32.04 -0.20 13.84
CA LEU A 263 -30.82 -1.00 13.74
C LEU A 263 -30.67 -1.68 12.38
N LEU A 264 -31.74 -2.29 11.85
CA LEU A 264 -31.74 -2.85 10.50
C LEU A 264 -31.46 -1.78 9.44
N THR A 265 -31.84 -0.53 9.71
CA THR A 265 -31.59 0.58 8.80
C THR A 265 -30.14 1.01 8.83
N ILE A 266 -29.54 1.12 10.01
CA ILE A 266 -28.10 1.37 10.12
C ILE A 266 -27.32 0.23 9.46
N GLY A 267 -27.68 -1.03 9.72
CA GLY A 267 -27.03 -2.20 9.12
C GLY A 267 -27.07 -2.19 7.59
N ARG A 268 -28.22 -1.86 6.98
CA ARG A 268 -28.33 -1.67 5.53
C ARG A 268 -27.44 -0.54 5.02
N LEU A 269 -27.45 0.60 5.70
CA LEU A 269 -26.62 1.74 5.33
C LEU A 269 -25.11 1.50 5.54
N GLU A 270 -24.71 0.58 6.42
CA GLU A 270 -23.31 0.17 6.62
C GLU A 270 -22.76 -0.65 5.45
N GLN A 271 -23.61 -1.40 4.74
CA GLN A 271 -23.23 -2.17 3.55
C GLN A 271 -22.88 -1.28 2.34
N GLY A 272 -23.05 0.04 2.45
CA GLY A 272 -22.54 1.05 1.52
C GLY A 272 -23.54 1.46 0.44
N ALA A 273 -23.04 2.20 -0.56
CA ALA A 273 -23.85 2.79 -1.64
C ALA A 273 -24.53 1.77 -2.58
N SER A 274 -24.22 0.47 -2.44
CA SER A 274 -24.72 -0.60 -3.32
C SER A 274 -26.22 -0.87 -3.18
N GLU A 275 -26.86 -0.42 -2.10
CA GLU A 275 -28.32 -0.55 -1.89
C GLU A 275 -29.10 0.76 -2.10
N LEU A 276 -28.46 1.85 -2.51
CA LEU A 276 -29.17 3.09 -2.82
C LEU A 276 -30.06 2.88 -4.05
N ALA A 277 -31.31 3.33 -3.97
CA ALA A 277 -32.20 3.43 -5.12
C ALA A 277 -32.34 4.90 -5.54
N PRO A 278 -31.30 5.52 -6.13
CA PRO A 278 -31.36 6.92 -6.53
C PRO A 278 -32.38 7.09 -7.65
N MET A 279 -33.22 8.10 -7.51
CA MET A 279 -34.21 8.52 -8.50
C MET A 279 -34.22 10.05 -8.57
N ASP A 280 -34.62 10.59 -9.72
CA ASP A 280 -34.83 12.02 -9.88
C ASP A 280 -36.15 12.41 -9.21
N VAL A 281 -36.06 13.22 -8.17
CA VAL A 281 -37.18 13.55 -7.28
C VAL A 281 -37.45 15.04 -7.35
N VAL A 282 -38.71 15.41 -7.54
CA VAL A 282 -39.17 16.81 -7.40
C VAL A 282 -39.06 17.21 -5.93
N VAL A 283 -38.22 18.19 -5.62
CA VAL A 283 -37.87 18.54 -4.23
C VAL A 283 -39.09 19.04 -3.47
N ASP A 284 -39.91 19.89 -4.08
CA ASP A 284 -41.15 20.40 -3.46
C ASP A 284 -42.09 19.25 -3.06
N ALA A 285 -42.29 18.27 -3.94
CA ALA A 285 -43.15 17.11 -3.67
C ALA A 285 -42.63 16.24 -2.52
N LEU A 286 -41.30 16.10 -2.41
CA LEU A 286 -40.67 15.38 -1.30
C LEU A 286 -40.89 16.11 0.02
N ILE A 287 -40.67 17.43 0.05
CA ILE A 287 -40.85 18.27 1.24
C ILE A 287 -42.31 18.29 1.67
N ASP A 288 -43.25 18.47 0.75
CA ASP A 288 -44.69 18.45 1.03
C ASP A 288 -45.14 17.08 1.57
N SER A 289 -44.64 15.99 0.99
CA SER A 289 -44.95 14.64 1.50
C SER A 289 -44.43 14.44 2.92
N VAL A 290 -43.21 14.88 3.21
CA VAL A 290 -42.63 14.80 4.56
C VAL A 290 -43.43 15.66 5.53
N ALA A 291 -43.73 16.91 5.18
CA ALA A 291 -44.50 17.82 6.02
C ALA A 291 -45.92 17.28 6.32
N GLY A 292 -46.60 16.73 5.30
CA GLY A 292 -47.92 16.12 5.46
C GLY A 292 -47.93 14.92 6.41
N ASN A 293 -46.85 14.12 6.41
CA ASN A 293 -46.73 12.95 7.30
C ASN A 293 -46.58 13.31 8.79
N VAL A 294 -46.07 14.51 9.12
CA VAL A 294 -45.83 14.93 10.51
C VAL A 294 -46.74 16.07 10.96
N ALA A 295 -47.54 16.65 10.07
CA ALA A 295 -48.39 17.80 10.39
C ALA A 295 -49.29 17.55 11.60
N ASN A 296 -49.95 16.39 11.65
CA ASN A 296 -50.82 16.01 12.77
C ASN A 296 -50.02 15.80 14.07
N ASP A 297 -48.91 15.08 14.02
CA ASP A 297 -48.05 14.82 15.18
C ASP A 297 -47.49 16.12 15.81
N VAL A 298 -47.16 17.10 14.96
CA VAL A 298 -46.67 18.42 15.39
C VAL A 298 -47.82 19.27 15.96
N ALA A 299 -48.99 19.26 15.30
CA ALA A 299 -50.17 19.99 15.76
C ALA A 299 -50.72 19.46 17.09
N ASP A 300 -50.74 18.14 17.30
CA ASP A 300 -51.16 17.49 18.55
C ASP A 300 -50.29 17.91 19.75
N ARG A 301 -49.06 18.36 19.49
CA ARG A 301 -48.12 18.91 20.48
C ARG A 301 -48.24 20.42 20.67
N GLY A 302 -49.15 21.08 19.95
CA GLY A 302 -49.31 22.54 19.99
C GLY A 302 -48.19 23.31 19.30
N LEU A 303 -47.41 22.66 18.43
CA LEU A 303 -46.31 23.27 17.69
C LEU A 303 -46.75 23.67 16.27
N THR A 304 -46.03 24.62 15.66
CA THR A 304 -46.23 25.02 14.25
C THR A 304 -45.10 24.47 13.39
N LEU A 305 -45.44 23.82 12.27
CA LEU A 305 -44.48 23.41 11.25
C LEU A 305 -44.46 24.43 10.12
N GLY A 306 -43.37 25.19 10.00
CA GLY A 306 -43.11 26.05 8.85
C GLY A 306 -42.42 25.27 7.73
N VAL A 307 -42.73 25.58 6.47
CA VAL A 307 -42.08 25.00 5.30
C VAL A 307 -41.62 26.14 4.38
N SER A 308 -40.35 26.11 3.94
CA SER A 308 -39.82 27.04 2.94
C SER A 308 -38.99 26.31 1.89
N THR A 309 -39.44 26.32 0.65
CA THR A 309 -38.67 25.80 -0.50
C THR A 309 -38.11 26.91 -1.38
N SER A 310 -38.06 28.14 -0.84
CA SER A 310 -37.53 29.31 -1.55
C SER A 310 -36.06 29.13 -1.87
N GLY A 311 -35.74 28.88 -3.15
CA GLY A 311 -34.39 28.64 -3.62
C GLY A 311 -34.00 27.16 -3.68
N ALA A 312 -34.94 26.22 -3.52
CA ALA A 312 -34.70 24.81 -3.82
C ALA A 312 -34.52 24.59 -5.33
N PRO A 313 -33.73 23.58 -5.76
CA PRO A 313 -33.73 23.15 -7.15
C PRO A 313 -35.06 22.44 -7.48
N ALA A 314 -35.50 22.49 -8.73
CA ALA A 314 -36.76 21.86 -9.15
C ALA A 314 -36.77 20.34 -8.91
N SER A 315 -35.64 19.68 -9.17
CA SER A 315 -35.45 18.26 -8.89
C SER A 315 -34.02 17.96 -8.42
N HIS A 316 -33.84 16.82 -7.76
CA HIS A 316 -32.54 16.33 -7.31
C HIS A 316 -32.51 14.80 -7.29
N VAL A 317 -31.36 14.21 -7.66
CA VAL A 317 -31.18 12.76 -7.69
C VAL A 317 -30.80 12.23 -6.31
N CYS A 318 -31.72 11.54 -5.65
CA CYS A 318 -31.50 10.94 -4.33
C CYS A 318 -32.38 9.71 -4.11
N ASP A 319 -32.19 8.98 -3.00
CA ASP A 319 -33.14 7.98 -2.53
C ASP A 319 -34.22 8.68 -1.67
N PRO A 320 -35.44 8.91 -2.18
CA PRO A 320 -36.45 9.70 -1.48
C PRO A 320 -36.89 9.04 -0.18
N LYS A 321 -36.86 7.71 -0.06
CA LYS A 321 -37.27 7.02 1.17
C LYS A 321 -36.28 7.28 2.28
N LEU A 322 -34.98 7.23 1.98
CA LEU A 322 -33.93 7.50 2.95
C LEU A 322 -33.88 8.99 3.32
N VAL A 323 -33.99 9.89 2.35
CA VAL A 323 -34.01 11.34 2.61
C VAL A 323 -35.24 11.74 3.41
N ALA A 324 -36.43 11.27 3.05
CA ALA A 324 -37.65 11.52 3.83
C ALA A 324 -37.49 11.02 5.27
N ARG A 325 -36.90 9.84 5.47
CA ARG A 325 -36.64 9.31 6.81
C ARG A 325 -35.67 10.18 7.62
N ALA A 326 -34.60 10.68 6.99
CA ALA A 326 -33.69 11.60 7.65
C ALA A 326 -34.42 12.88 8.10
N LEU A 327 -35.23 13.48 7.22
CA LEU A 327 -36.03 14.66 7.55
C LEU A 327 -37.05 14.39 8.66
N LEU A 328 -37.76 13.26 8.61
CA LEU A 328 -38.70 12.85 9.67
C LEU A 328 -37.99 12.71 11.03
N ASN A 329 -36.79 12.13 11.05
CA ASN A 329 -35.99 12.03 12.27
C ASN A 329 -35.59 13.42 12.80
N LEU A 330 -35.19 14.34 11.93
CA LEU A 330 -34.87 15.72 12.31
C LEU A 330 -36.09 16.48 12.82
N ILE A 331 -37.23 16.39 12.14
CA ILE A 331 -38.46 17.08 12.53
C ILE A 331 -39.00 16.54 13.85
N ARG A 332 -38.97 15.21 14.07
CA ARG A 332 -39.33 14.61 15.35
C ARG A 332 -38.40 15.02 16.47
N ASN A 333 -37.11 15.17 16.17
CA ASN A 333 -36.13 15.70 17.12
C ASN A 333 -36.44 17.17 17.45
N GLY A 334 -36.66 18.02 16.45
CA GLY A 334 -37.07 19.41 16.61
C GLY A 334 -38.35 19.52 17.43
N ALA A 335 -39.40 18.78 17.07
CA ALA A 335 -40.70 18.78 17.76
C ALA A 335 -40.66 18.22 19.20
N ARG A 336 -39.55 17.62 19.62
CA ARG A 336 -39.33 17.18 21.00
C ARG A 336 -38.75 18.29 21.88
N TYR A 337 -37.94 19.18 21.32
CA TYR A 337 -37.21 20.21 22.07
C TYR A 337 -37.68 21.65 21.76
N ALA A 338 -38.40 21.84 20.66
CA ALA A 338 -38.99 23.11 20.26
C ALA A 338 -40.02 23.58 21.30
N SER A 339 -40.06 24.89 21.49
CA SER A 339 -41.05 25.54 22.34
C SER A 339 -42.34 25.81 21.56
N ARG A 340 -42.23 26.26 20.30
CA ARG A 340 -43.39 26.69 19.50
C ARG A 340 -43.27 26.33 18.03
N THR A 341 -42.07 26.28 17.46
CA THR A 341 -41.93 26.23 16.00
C THR A 341 -40.77 25.35 15.55
N VAL A 342 -41.04 24.56 14.51
CA VAL A 342 -40.05 23.84 13.71
C VAL A 342 -40.15 24.34 12.28
N LEU A 343 -39.04 24.71 11.65
CA LEU A 343 -38.99 25.17 10.27
C LEU A 343 -38.21 24.17 9.42
N LEU A 344 -38.85 23.62 8.39
CA LEU A 344 -38.22 22.79 7.36
C LEU A 344 -37.93 23.67 6.14
N SER A 345 -36.67 23.74 5.71
CA SER A 345 -36.26 24.51 4.55
C SER A 345 -35.48 23.69 3.53
N ALA A 346 -35.63 24.01 2.25
CA ALA A 346 -34.86 23.45 1.15
C ALA A 346 -34.30 24.56 0.25
N THR A 347 -33.00 24.51 -0.03
CA THR A 347 -32.27 25.44 -0.90
C THR A 347 -31.23 24.69 -1.74
N HIS A 348 -30.52 25.38 -2.66
CA HIS A 348 -29.29 24.86 -3.26
C HIS A 348 -28.10 25.77 -2.94
N ASP A 349 -26.90 25.19 -2.88
CA ASP A 349 -25.67 25.97 -2.79
C ASP A 349 -25.11 26.33 -4.18
N ALA A 350 -24.05 27.14 -4.20
CA ALA A 350 -23.40 27.56 -5.45
C ALA A 350 -22.80 26.41 -6.28
N SER A 351 -22.61 25.23 -5.68
CA SER A 351 -22.12 24.02 -6.37
C SER A 351 -23.26 23.17 -6.96
N GLY A 352 -24.52 23.54 -6.74
CA GLY A 352 -25.69 22.77 -7.15
C GLY A 352 -26.05 21.64 -6.19
N ALA A 353 -25.49 21.62 -4.97
CA ALA A 353 -25.87 20.67 -3.95
C ALA A 353 -27.23 21.06 -3.34
N LEU A 354 -28.09 20.08 -3.09
CA LEU A 354 -29.34 20.27 -2.37
C LEU A 354 -29.03 20.43 -0.87
N VAL A 355 -29.49 21.52 -0.28
CA VAL A 355 -29.31 21.85 1.13
C VAL A 355 -30.68 21.79 1.81
N LEU A 356 -30.82 20.88 2.76
CA LEU A 356 -32.04 20.69 3.55
C LEU A 356 -31.76 21.11 4.99
N SER A 357 -32.54 22.02 5.56
CA SER A 357 -32.39 22.43 6.96
C SER A 357 -33.66 22.19 7.78
N VAL A 358 -33.46 21.80 9.03
CA VAL A 358 -34.51 21.74 10.05
C VAL A 358 -34.07 22.57 11.24
N ASP A 359 -34.83 23.61 11.52
CA ASP A 359 -34.55 24.64 12.51
C ASP A 359 -35.60 24.58 13.63
N ASP A 360 -35.18 24.59 14.89
CA ASP A 360 -36.06 24.65 16.06
C ASP A 360 -35.80 25.89 16.94
N ASP A 361 -36.77 26.22 17.80
CA ASP A 361 -36.72 27.27 18.82
C ASP A 361 -36.48 26.72 20.24
N GLY A 362 -35.80 25.57 20.34
CA GLY A 362 -35.45 24.91 21.59
C GLY A 362 -34.18 25.48 22.27
N PRO A 363 -33.60 24.78 23.25
CA PRO A 363 -32.40 25.22 23.98
C PRO A 363 -31.09 25.14 23.15
N GLY A 364 -31.14 24.60 21.93
CA GLY A 364 -29.97 24.38 21.09
C GLY A 364 -29.05 23.26 21.62
N ILE A 365 -27.87 23.12 20.99
CA ILE A 365 -26.84 22.14 21.38
C ILE A 365 -25.49 22.85 21.55
N PRO A 366 -24.81 22.67 22.70
CA PRO A 366 -23.48 23.24 22.93
C PRO A 366 -22.47 22.85 21.86
N VAL A 367 -21.63 23.79 21.43
CA VAL A 367 -20.63 23.60 20.35
C VAL A 367 -19.76 22.36 20.56
N ALA A 368 -19.34 22.10 21.81
CA ALA A 368 -18.50 20.95 22.16
C ALA A 368 -19.16 19.58 21.91
N GLU A 369 -20.50 19.52 21.93
CA GLU A 369 -21.25 18.26 21.76
C GLU A 369 -21.76 18.08 20.32
N ARG A 370 -21.72 19.12 19.46
CA ARG A 370 -22.30 19.11 18.11
C ARG A 370 -21.78 18.00 17.20
N ALA A 371 -20.51 17.61 17.33
CA ALA A 371 -19.95 16.52 16.56
C ALA A 371 -20.40 15.14 17.09
N ARG A 372 -20.58 15.03 18.41
CA ARG A 372 -20.85 13.78 19.12
C ARG A 372 -22.33 13.38 19.05
N VAL A 373 -23.25 14.32 18.92
CA VAL A 373 -24.70 14.01 18.84
C VAL A 373 -25.10 13.15 17.63
N PHE A 374 -24.23 13.03 16.62
CA PHE A 374 -24.43 12.13 15.49
C PHE A 374 -23.83 10.73 15.71
N GLU A 375 -23.19 10.47 16.84
CA GLU A 375 -22.72 9.13 17.21
C GLU A 375 -23.91 8.26 17.64
N PRO A 376 -23.95 6.96 17.25
CA PRO A 376 -25.02 6.05 17.66
C PRO A 376 -25.17 5.97 19.18
N PHE A 377 -26.40 5.94 19.67
CA PHE A 377 -26.75 5.85 21.10
C PHE A 377 -26.32 7.05 21.96
N GLN A 378 -25.80 8.12 21.36
CA GLN A 378 -25.42 9.32 22.10
C GLN A 378 -26.65 10.14 22.50
N ARG A 379 -26.74 10.51 23.78
CA ARG A 379 -27.77 11.40 24.34
C ARG A 379 -27.11 12.47 25.20
N LEU A 380 -27.59 13.71 25.10
CA LEU A 380 -27.10 14.84 25.91
C LEU A 380 -27.56 14.74 27.37
N ASP A 381 -28.80 14.31 27.58
CA ASP A 381 -29.37 14.09 28.91
C ASP A 381 -29.60 12.59 29.18
N SER A 382 -28.78 12.04 30.07
CA SER A 382 -28.86 10.65 30.55
C SER A 382 -29.94 10.44 31.62
N SER A 383 -30.55 11.52 32.13
CA SER A 383 -31.50 11.45 33.25
C SER A 383 -32.71 12.36 33.04
N ARG A 384 -33.90 11.73 33.11
CA ARG A 384 -35.27 12.27 33.06
C ARG A 384 -35.91 12.15 31.67
N ASP A 385 -37.07 11.50 31.67
CA ASP A 385 -37.92 11.15 30.52
C ASP A 385 -37.45 10.01 29.61
N ARG A 386 -37.35 8.81 30.21
CA ARG A 386 -37.38 7.52 29.51
C ARG A 386 -38.75 7.17 28.90
N GLN A 387 -39.82 7.90 29.23
CA GLN A 387 -41.18 7.56 28.76
C GLN A 387 -41.53 8.17 27.40
N THR A 388 -40.72 9.11 26.87
CA THR A 388 -41.02 9.83 25.61
C THR A 388 -39.84 9.92 24.64
N GLY A 389 -38.70 9.28 24.95
CA GLY A 389 -37.44 9.53 24.27
C GLY A 389 -36.86 8.36 23.50
N GLY A 390 -36.63 8.54 22.19
CA GLY A 390 -36.01 7.54 21.32
C GLY A 390 -34.56 7.16 21.68
N PHE A 391 -34.06 6.12 21.04
CA PHE A 391 -32.84 5.36 21.38
C PHE A 391 -31.50 6.05 21.05
N GLY A 392 -31.49 7.33 20.67
CA GLY A 392 -30.27 8.03 20.26
C GLY A 392 -29.71 7.56 18.91
N LEU A 393 -30.50 6.84 18.10
CA LEU A 393 -30.10 6.39 16.76
C LEU A 393 -30.55 7.33 15.64
N GLY A 394 -31.55 8.18 15.90
CA GLY A 394 -32.16 9.04 14.89
C GLY A 394 -31.16 9.94 14.16
N LEU A 395 -30.31 10.67 14.90
CA LEU A 395 -29.28 11.56 14.31
C LEU A 395 -28.14 10.77 13.64
N ALA A 396 -27.79 9.60 14.17
CA ALA A 396 -26.82 8.71 13.51
C ALA A 396 -27.34 8.23 12.15
N ILE A 397 -28.64 7.90 12.04
CA ILE A 397 -29.29 7.58 10.76
C ILE A 397 -29.23 8.77 9.82
N VAL A 398 -29.52 9.99 10.28
CA VAL A 398 -29.45 11.21 9.45
C VAL A 398 -28.07 11.39 8.85
N ARG A 399 -27.02 11.33 9.69
CA ARG A 399 -25.63 11.45 9.22
C ARG A 399 -25.28 10.36 8.23
N ARG A 400 -25.69 9.12 8.50
CA ARG A 400 -25.40 8.02 7.59
C ARG A 400 -26.13 8.16 6.26
N VAL A 401 -27.39 8.60 6.25
CA VAL A 401 -28.13 8.92 5.02
C VAL A 401 -27.39 9.98 4.21
N ALA A 402 -26.92 11.07 4.82
CA ALA A 402 -26.14 12.09 4.12
C ALA A 402 -24.85 11.51 3.51
N LEU A 403 -24.08 10.74 4.29
CA LEU A 403 -22.82 10.14 3.86
C LEU A 403 -22.98 9.15 2.70
N VAL A 404 -24.01 8.29 2.71
CA VAL A 404 -24.23 7.35 1.58
C VAL A 404 -24.61 8.07 0.28
N HIS A 405 -25.20 9.27 0.39
CA HIS A 405 -25.46 10.15 -0.75
C HIS A 405 -24.24 10.97 -1.18
N GLY A 406 -23.08 10.79 -0.52
CA GLY A 406 -21.85 11.55 -0.79
C GLY A 406 -21.80 12.92 -0.11
N GLY A 407 -22.80 13.22 0.71
CA GLY A 407 -22.96 14.47 1.44
C GLY A 407 -22.52 14.41 2.90
N ASP A 408 -22.96 15.39 3.68
CA ASP A 408 -22.68 15.49 5.12
C ASP A 408 -23.86 16.15 5.85
N VAL A 409 -23.90 16.02 7.17
CA VAL A 409 -24.84 16.74 8.04
C VAL A 409 -24.08 17.54 9.09
N ARG A 410 -24.51 18.78 9.32
CA ARG A 410 -23.89 19.68 10.30
C ARG A 410 -24.93 20.30 11.20
N LEU A 411 -24.44 20.79 12.34
CA LEU A 411 -25.24 21.55 13.27
C LEU A 411 -24.78 23.01 13.33
N GLU A 412 -25.71 23.92 13.12
CA GLU A 412 -25.54 25.36 13.15
C GLU A 412 -26.44 25.98 14.22
N ASP A 413 -26.23 27.26 14.48
CA ASP A 413 -27.11 28.06 15.31
C ASP A 413 -28.38 28.40 14.52
N SER A 414 -29.54 28.09 15.09
CA SER A 414 -30.83 28.36 14.46
C SER A 414 -31.14 29.86 14.49
N PRO A 415 -31.66 30.45 13.40
CA PRO A 415 -32.22 31.80 13.42
C PRO A 415 -33.44 31.92 14.36
N LEU A 416 -34.04 30.79 14.76
CA LEU A 416 -35.11 30.73 15.76
C LEU A 416 -34.60 30.67 17.20
N GLY A 417 -33.27 30.58 17.41
CA GLY A 417 -32.62 30.56 18.71
C GLY A 417 -32.28 29.16 19.26
N GLY A 418 -32.76 28.08 18.62
CA GLY A 418 -32.46 26.69 18.98
C GLY A 418 -31.39 26.03 18.10
N ALA A 419 -31.63 24.78 17.71
CA ALA A 419 -30.70 24.02 16.87
C ALA A 419 -31.10 24.05 15.39
N ARG A 420 -30.09 24.16 14.50
CA ARG A 420 -30.27 24.05 13.05
C ARG A 420 -29.49 22.86 12.52
N PHE A 421 -30.19 21.85 12.01
CA PHE A 421 -29.58 20.70 11.36
C PHE A 421 -29.57 20.94 9.85
N VAL A 422 -28.38 20.90 9.22
CA VAL A 422 -28.20 21.13 7.78
C VAL A 422 -27.66 19.88 7.12
N ILE A 423 -28.44 19.26 6.24
CA ILE A 423 -28.02 18.16 5.38
C ILE A 423 -27.64 18.74 4.02
N THR A 424 -26.43 18.43 3.53
CA THR A 424 -25.97 18.79 2.19
C THR A 424 -25.86 17.53 1.35
N LEU A 425 -26.55 17.48 0.21
CA LEU A 425 -26.51 16.38 -0.75
C LEU A 425 -25.89 16.88 -2.07
N PRO A 426 -24.69 16.42 -2.45
CA PRO A 426 -24.03 16.90 -3.67
C PRO A 426 -24.80 16.45 -4.92
N PRO A 427 -24.67 17.20 -6.03
CA PRO A 427 -25.32 16.82 -7.29
C PRO A 427 -24.85 15.44 -7.73
N ARG A 428 -25.81 14.59 -8.12
CA ARG A 428 -25.56 13.23 -8.59
C ARG A 428 -26.20 13.05 -9.96
N ALA A 429 -25.47 12.45 -10.89
CA ALA A 429 -26.06 11.98 -12.14
C ALA A 429 -26.80 10.66 -11.87
N LEU A 430 -27.97 10.46 -12.49
CA LEU A 430 -28.58 9.14 -12.56
C LEU A 430 -27.56 8.18 -13.21
N PRO A 431 -27.44 6.93 -12.72
CA PRO A 431 -26.67 5.93 -13.44
C PRO A 431 -27.23 5.82 -14.86
N ASP A 432 -26.37 5.93 -15.88
CA ASP A 432 -26.77 5.72 -17.28
C ASP A 432 -27.32 4.30 -17.43
N PHE A 433 -28.65 4.15 -17.39
CA PHE A 433 -29.34 2.89 -17.72
C PHE A 433 -29.55 2.72 -19.23
N LEU A 434 -28.79 3.46 -20.05
CA LEU A 434 -28.78 3.35 -21.51
C LEU A 434 -27.33 3.27 -22.00
N GLY A 435 -26.75 2.06 -21.92
CA GLY A 435 -25.47 1.71 -22.50
C GLY A 435 -25.39 0.19 -22.64
N ASP A 436 -25.41 -0.31 -23.87
CA ASP A 436 -25.39 -1.72 -24.30
C ASP A 436 -26.74 -2.47 -24.34
N ALA A 437 -27.65 -1.99 -25.20
CA ALA A 437 -28.34 -2.96 -26.06
C ALA A 437 -27.33 -3.38 -27.15
N PRO A 438 -26.99 -4.67 -27.32
CA PRO A 438 -26.12 -5.09 -28.41
C PRO A 438 -26.81 -4.78 -29.74
N GLU A 439 -26.24 -3.85 -30.49
CA GLU A 439 -26.63 -3.44 -31.83
C GLU A 439 -26.30 -4.53 -32.88
N ASN A 440 -26.60 -5.80 -32.57
CA ASN A 440 -26.27 -6.93 -33.44
C ASN A 440 -27.37 -8.01 -33.52
N THR A 441 -28.64 -7.59 -33.51
CA THR A 441 -29.78 -8.49 -33.80
C THR A 441 -30.79 -7.90 -34.78
N ALA A 442 -30.35 -7.01 -35.69
CA ALA A 442 -31.18 -6.47 -36.76
C ALA A 442 -30.56 -6.60 -38.18
N ARG A 443 -29.56 -7.48 -38.35
CA ARG A 443 -29.03 -7.86 -39.68
C ARG A 443 -29.08 -9.37 -39.99
N GLY A 444 -29.70 -10.18 -39.14
CA GLY A 444 -29.78 -11.64 -39.29
C GLY A 444 -31.12 -12.20 -39.81
N LEU A 445 -32.17 -11.39 -39.95
CA LEU A 445 -33.52 -11.87 -40.29
C LEU A 445 -34.05 -11.41 -41.66
N ALA A 446 -33.24 -10.71 -42.46
CA ALA A 446 -33.59 -10.32 -43.83
C ALA A 446 -33.03 -11.29 -44.92
N GLY A 447 -32.50 -12.46 -44.53
CA GLY A 447 -31.83 -13.40 -45.45
C GLY A 447 -32.44 -14.79 -45.57
N ARG A 448 -33.63 -15.05 -44.99
CA ARG A 448 -34.20 -16.41 -44.93
C ARG A 448 -35.71 -16.52 -45.20
N ALA A 449 -36.27 -15.57 -45.95
CA ALA A 449 -37.62 -15.66 -46.51
C ALA A 449 -37.55 -15.65 -48.04
N SER A 450 -36.89 -16.64 -48.63
CA SER A 450 -36.89 -16.89 -50.09
C SER A 450 -36.56 -18.35 -50.36
N SER A 451 -37.46 -19.27 -49.96
CA SER A 451 -37.58 -20.62 -50.55
C SER A 451 -38.57 -21.50 -49.76
N ILE A 452 -39.88 -21.26 -49.88
CA ILE A 452 -40.86 -22.36 -49.85
C ILE A 452 -41.87 -22.10 -50.97
N SER A 453 -41.66 -22.86 -52.05
CA SER A 453 -42.51 -22.95 -53.23
C SER A 453 -43.80 -23.71 -52.91
N LEU A 454 -44.89 -23.25 -53.52
CA LEU A 454 -46.09 -24.04 -53.81
C LEU A 454 -45.73 -25.29 -54.63
N GLY A 455 -46.49 -26.38 -54.43
CA GLY A 455 -46.45 -27.52 -55.34
C GLY A 455 -47.14 -28.79 -54.83
N GLN A 456 -48.47 -28.85 -55.03
CA GLN A 456 -49.38 -30.01 -55.10
C GLN A 456 -49.72 -30.79 -53.83
#